data_AF-A0A399EIJ2-F1
#
_entry.id   AF-A0A399EIJ2-F1
#
_cell.length_a   1.000
_cell.length_b   1.000
_cell.length_c   1.000
_cell.angle_alpha   90.00
_cell.angle_beta   90.00
_cell.angle_gamma   90.00
#
_symmetry.space_group_name_H-M   'P 1'
#
loop_
_entity.id
_entity.type
_entity.pdbx_description
1 polymer ?
#
loop_
_entity_poly.entity_id
_entity_poly.type
_entity_poly.pdbx_seq_one_letter_code
_entity_poly.pdbx_strand_id
1 'polypeptide(L)'
;MHPVLAVAFGLYLLNLAVGVAAQLRLARFGVWHHVLYFGVFASAVAALVLAREAWLGLTVACLAYFPRARPRTWLHPALGAVGLIGYLLAVGV
;
A
#
# COMPACT_ATOMS: atom_id res chain seq x y z
N MET A 1 -14.65 -1.25 12.51
CA MET A 1 -13.32 -1.30 11.85
C MET A 1 -12.28 -1.67 12.89
N HIS A 2 -11.51 -2.74 12.69
CA HIS A 2 -10.45 -3.13 13.63
C HIS A 2 -9.37 -2.01 13.68
N PRO A 3 -8.83 -1.62 14.85
CA PRO A 3 -7.89 -0.50 14.94
C PRO A 3 -6.64 -0.70 14.08
N VAL A 4 -6.13 -1.94 14.00
CA VAL A 4 -4.98 -2.29 13.15
C VAL A 4 -5.31 -2.09 11.66
N LEU A 5 -6.54 -2.38 11.23
CA LEU A 5 -6.97 -2.18 9.84
C LEU A 5 -7.00 -0.68 9.51
N ALA A 6 -7.53 0.16 10.40
CA ALA A 6 -7.59 1.60 10.20
C ALA A 6 -6.18 2.23 10.09
N VAL A 7 -5.26 1.82 10.98
CA VAL A 7 -3.86 2.28 10.93
C VAL A 7 -3.18 1.83 9.64
N ALA A 8 -3.32 0.55 9.27
CA ALA A 8 -2.71 0.00 8.07
C ALA A 8 -3.26 0.67 6.79
N PHE A 9 -4.56 0.94 6.75
CA PHE A 9 -5.20 1.68 5.66
C PHE A 9 -4.70 3.13 5.57
N GLY A 10 -4.59 3.83 6.70
CA GLY A 10 -4.05 5.19 6.75
C GLY A 10 -2.60 5.27 6.24
N LEU A 11 -1.75 4.32 6.66
CA LEU A 11 -0.38 4.20 6.15
C LEU A 11 -0.35 3.92 4.64
N TYR A 12 -1.26 3.05 4.16
CA TYR A 12 -1.37 2.76 2.73
C TYR A 12 -1.73 4.00 1.92
N LEU A 13 -2.72 4.78 2.36
CA LEU A 13 -3.12 6.03 1.71
C LEU A 13 -1.99 7.06 1.71
N LEU A 14 -1.26 7.20 2.82
CA LEU A 14 -0.08 8.06 2.90
C LEU A 14 0.97 7.64 1.87
N ASN A 15 1.28 6.34 1.78
CA ASN A 15 2.25 5.83 0.81
C ASN A 15 1.79 6.03 -0.64
N LEU A 16 0.50 5.87 -0.91
CA LEU A 16 -0.07 6.16 -2.23
C LEU A 16 0.11 7.64 -2.58
N ALA A 17 -0.19 8.56 -1.65
CA ALA A 17 0.01 10.00 -1.84
C ALA A 17 1.49 10.35 -2.11
N VAL A 18 2.42 9.75 -1.37
CA VAL A 18 3.87 9.89 -1.61
C VAL A 18 4.25 9.37 -3.01
N GLY A 19 3.71 8.22 -3.41
CA GLY A 19 3.93 7.65 -4.75
C GLY A 19 3.41 8.56 -5.88
N VAL A 20 2.21 9.11 -5.73
CA VAL A 20 1.61 10.07 -6.67
C VAL A 20 2.47 11.35 -6.74
N ALA A 21 2.85 11.91 -5.60
CA ALA A 21 3.70 13.10 -5.54
C ALA A 21 5.06 12.87 -6.24
N ALA A 22 5.66 11.68 -6.05
CA ALA A 22 6.89 11.30 -6.72
C ALA A 22 6.70 11.15 -8.25
N GLN A 23 5.58 10.57 -8.67
CA GLN A 23 5.25 10.39 -10.10
C GLN A 23 5.00 11.72 -10.81
N LEU A 24 4.35 12.67 -10.12
CA LEU A 24 4.15 14.05 -10.56
C LEU A 24 5.42 14.92 -10.43
N ARG A 25 6.55 14.35 -9.99
CA ARG A 25 7.84 15.04 -9.78
C ARG A 25 7.78 16.20 -8.78
N LEU A 26 6.83 16.18 -7.83
CA LEU A 26 6.68 17.22 -6.81
C LEU A 26 7.76 17.15 -5.72
N ALA A 27 8.31 15.95 -5.46
CA ALA A 27 9.36 15.75 -4.46
C ALA A 27 10.19 14.48 -4.72
N ARG A 28 11.37 14.39 -4.08
CA ARG A 28 12.23 13.20 -4.05
C ARG A 28 12.34 12.69 -2.62
N PHE A 29 11.78 11.52 -2.35
CA PHE A 29 11.65 10.98 -0.99
C PHE A 29 12.79 10.03 -0.57
N GLY A 30 13.58 9.50 -1.53
CA GLY A 30 14.76 8.68 -1.25
C GLY A 30 14.47 7.48 -0.35
N VAL A 31 15.35 7.24 0.63
CA VAL A 31 15.26 6.14 1.61
C VAL A 31 13.97 6.20 2.43
N TRP A 32 13.47 7.38 2.77
CA TRP A 32 12.28 7.52 3.62
C TRP A 32 11.02 6.91 3.00
N HIS A 33 10.91 6.94 1.67
CA HIS A 33 9.83 6.25 0.98
C HIS A 33 9.92 4.72 1.11
N HIS A 34 11.13 4.16 1.10
CA HIS A 34 11.33 2.72 1.33
C HIS A 34 11.00 2.30 2.76
N VAL A 35 11.37 3.12 3.75
CA VAL A 35 11.01 2.90 5.16
C VAL A 35 9.49 2.92 5.32
N LEU A 36 8.81 3.92 4.73
CA LEU A 36 7.36 4.00 4.73
C LEU A 36 6.72 2.77 4.07
N TYR A 37 7.19 2.40 2.88
CA TYR A 37 6.70 1.23 2.15
C TYR A 37 6.86 -0.07 2.96
N PHE A 38 7.99 -0.26 3.64
CA PHE A 38 8.18 -1.41 4.54
C PHE A 38 7.17 -1.40 5.68
N GLY A 39 6.95 -0.25 6.32
CA GLY A 39 5.93 -0.08 7.36
C GLY A 39 4.52 -0.41 6.87
N VAL A 40 4.17 0.03 5.66
CA VAL A 40 2.89 -0.30 5.00
C VAL A 40 2.78 -1.80 4.79
N PHE A 41 3.80 -2.45 4.22
CA PHE A 41 3.78 -3.89 3.99
C PHE A 41 3.61 -4.68 5.29
N ALA A 42 4.40 -4.36 6.32
CA ALA A 42 4.32 -5.00 7.62
C ALA A 42 2.93 -4.79 8.28
N SER A 43 2.39 -3.57 8.21
CA SER A 43 1.06 -3.26 8.74
C SER A 43 -0.06 -3.97 7.99
N ALA A 44 0.05 -4.15 6.67
CA ALA A 44 -0.93 -4.86 5.86
C ALA A 44 -0.94 -6.36 6.21
N VAL A 45 0.24 -6.97 6.40
CA VAL A 45 0.36 -8.35 6.89
C VAL A 45 -0.20 -8.49 8.31
N ALA A 46 0.10 -7.54 9.20
CA ALA A 46 -0.45 -7.54 10.55
C ALA A 46 -1.99 -7.42 10.54
N ALA A 47 -2.54 -6.55 9.70
CA ALA A 47 -3.99 -6.40 9.54
C ALA A 47 -4.63 -7.68 8.96
N LEU A 48 -4.02 -8.28 7.94
CA LEU A 48 -4.47 -9.55 7.34
C LEU A 48 -4.58 -10.67 8.40
N VAL A 49 -3.58 -10.78 9.28
CA VAL A 49 -3.55 -11.85 10.31
C VAL A 49 -4.45 -11.52 11.50
N LEU A 50 -4.36 -10.30 12.05
CA LEU A 50 -5.04 -9.94 13.30
C LEU A 50 -6.52 -9.61 13.09
N ALA A 51 -6.87 -8.96 11.98
CA ALA A 51 -8.27 -8.67 11.64
C ALA A 51 -8.93 -9.78 10.81
N ARG A 52 -8.14 -10.77 10.33
CA ARG A 52 -8.60 -11.90 9.50
C ARG A 52 -9.33 -11.47 8.21
N GLU A 53 -8.92 -10.34 7.64
CA GLU A 53 -9.52 -9.77 6.43
C GLU A 53 -8.90 -10.34 5.15
N ALA A 54 -9.55 -11.35 4.57
CA ALA A 54 -9.02 -12.08 3.41
C ALA A 54 -8.74 -11.18 2.18
N TRP A 55 -9.53 -10.11 2.00
CA TRP A 55 -9.35 -9.15 0.90
C TRP A 55 -8.00 -8.43 0.94
N LEU A 56 -7.37 -8.29 2.12
CA LEU A 56 -6.02 -7.74 2.25
C LEU A 56 -4.95 -8.65 1.61
N GLY A 57 -5.26 -9.91 1.31
CA GLY A 57 -4.39 -10.79 0.54
C GLY A 57 -4.05 -10.18 -0.84
N LEU A 58 -5.00 -9.51 -1.48
CA LEU A 58 -4.77 -8.79 -2.74
C LEU A 58 -3.76 -7.64 -2.54
N THR A 59 -3.97 -6.83 -1.52
CA THR A 59 -3.06 -5.73 -1.18
C THR A 59 -1.66 -6.23 -0.89
N VAL A 60 -1.51 -7.27 -0.07
CA VAL A 60 -0.21 -7.87 0.27
C VAL A 60 0.47 -8.43 -0.97
N ALA A 61 -0.27 -9.08 -1.87
CA ALA A 61 0.29 -9.58 -3.13
C ALA A 61 0.79 -8.44 -4.04
N CYS A 62 0.02 -7.36 -4.18
CA CYS A 62 0.44 -6.18 -4.94
C CYS A 62 1.71 -5.56 -4.32
N LEU A 63 1.71 -5.36 -3.00
CA LEU A 63 2.86 -4.83 -2.27
C LEU A 63 4.09 -5.73 -2.46
N ALA A 64 3.98 -7.05 -2.30
CA ALA A 64 5.09 -7.97 -2.51
C ALA A 64 5.66 -7.94 -3.95
N TYR A 65 4.85 -7.57 -4.93
CA TYR A 65 5.26 -7.48 -6.33
C TYR A 65 5.88 -6.12 -6.70
N PHE A 66 5.65 -5.05 -5.94
CA PHE A 66 6.21 -3.71 -6.20
C PHE A 66 7.73 -3.66 -6.45
N PRO A 67 8.60 -4.41 -5.74
CA PRO A 67 10.04 -4.39 -6.00
C PRO A 67 10.44 -4.85 -7.41
N ARG A 68 9.57 -5.63 -8.07
CA ARG A 68 9.76 -6.07 -9.46
C ARG A 68 9.20 -5.07 -10.47
N ALA A 69 8.31 -4.17 -10.06
CA ALA A 69 7.72 -3.18 -10.95
C ALA A 69 8.71 -2.05 -11.22
N ARG A 70 9.08 -1.85 -12.50
CA ARG A 70 10.01 -0.79 -12.88
C ARG A 70 9.44 0.59 -12.49
N PRO A 71 10.24 1.48 -11.87
CA PRO A 71 9.82 2.84 -11.60
C PRO A 71 9.40 3.54 -12.90
N ARG A 72 8.39 4.40 -12.84
CA ARG A 72 7.88 5.22 -13.97
C ARG A 72 7.22 4.42 -15.10
N THR A 73 6.88 3.16 -14.87
CA THR A 73 5.99 2.39 -15.76
C THR A 73 4.57 2.39 -15.21
N TRP A 74 3.56 2.22 -16.07
CA TRP A 74 2.14 2.15 -15.68
C TRP A 74 1.82 1.00 -14.72
N LEU A 75 2.66 -0.02 -14.65
CA LEU A 75 2.54 -1.12 -13.70
C LEU A 75 2.63 -0.62 -12.24
N HIS A 76 3.50 0.34 -11.95
CA HIS A 76 3.73 0.84 -10.59
C HIS A 76 2.47 1.53 -9.99
N PRO A 77 1.82 2.50 -10.66
CA PRO A 77 0.56 3.06 -10.17
C PRO A 77 -0.60 2.05 -10.25
N ALA A 78 -0.61 1.13 -11.22
CA ALA A 78 -1.64 0.11 -11.30
C ALA A 78 -1.64 -0.82 -10.08
N LEU A 79 -0.47 -1.27 -9.63
CA LEU A 79 -0.34 -2.07 -8.39
C LEU A 79 -0.84 -1.30 -7.17
N GLY A 80 -0.58 0.01 -7.11
CA GLY A 80 -1.09 0.88 -6.03
C GLY A 80 -2.61 0.99 -6.03
N ALA A 81 -3.23 1.10 -7.21
CA ALA A 81 -4.68 1.15 -7.35
C ALA A 81 -5.33 -0.21 -7.03
N VAL A 82 -4.77 -1.32 -7.53
CA VAL A 82 -5.29 -2.66 -7.25
C VAL A 82 -5.15 -3.01 -5.77
N GLY A 83 -4.01 -2.66 -5.14
CA GLY A 83 -3.85 -2.84 -3.71
C GLY A 83 -4.80 -1.96 -2.88
N LEU A 84 -5.20 -0.79 -3.39
CA LEU A 84 -6.22 0.06 -2.75
C LEU A 84 -7.58 -0.62 -2.77
N ILE A 85 -7.95 -1.28 -3.87
CA ILE A 85 -9.20 -2.05 -3.97
C ILE A 85 -9.26 -3.12 -2.88
N GLY A 86 -8.15 -3.85 -2.63
CA GLY A 86 -8.08 -4.83 -1.55
C GLY A 86 -8.36 -4.23 -0.17
N TYR A 87 -7.88 -3.01 0.10
CA TYR A 87 -8.22 -2.28 1.32
C TYR A 87 -9.68 -1.86 1.36
N LEU A 88 -10.21 -1.26 0.27
CA LEU A 88 -11.60 -0.80 0.22
C LEU A 88 -12.59 -1.94 0.50
N LEU A 89 -12.35 -3.11 -0.11
CA LEU A 89 -13.12 -4.32 0.16
C LEU A 89 -13.00 -4.79 1.62
N ALA A 90 -11.81 -4.67 2.24
CA ALA A 90 -11.60 -5.02 3.64
C ALA A 90 -12.25 -4.04 4.63
N VAL A 91 -12.34 -2.74 4.31
CA VAL A 91 -13.11 -1.78 5.13
C VAL A 91 -14.60 -1.77 4.83
N GLY A 92 -15.05 -2.48 3.78
CA GLY A 92 -16.46 -2.62 3.42
C GLY A 92 -17.04 -1.43 2.64
N VAL A 93 -16.20 -0.76 1.84
CA VAL A 93 -16.60 0.32 0.92
C VAL A 93 -16.89 -0.24 -0.47
#